data_AF-A0A9N9D6I9-F1
#
_entry.id   AF-A0A9N9D6I9-F1
#
_cell.length_a   1.000
_cell.length_b   1.000
_cell.length_c   1.000
_cell.angle_alpha   90.00
_cell.angle_beta   90.00
_cell.angle_gamma   90.00
#
_symmetry.space_group_name_H-M   'P 1'
#
loop_
_entity.id
_entity.type
_entity.pdbx_description
1 polymer ?
#
loop_
_entity_poly.entity_id
_entity_poly.type
_entity_poly.pdbx_seq_one_letter_code
_entity_poly.pdbx_strand_id
1 'polypeptide(L)'
;MSTKEPVQKTDHASSDSESEEGIKNKTHRYNLTPVEIQRLQLEKLLRKADKPVNIPEMVDKPKLKPPKDIVRNVQGSSAGAGSGEFHVYRAHRRREYTRLKIMEEETKKVQYLSIL
;
A
#
# COMPACT_ATOMS: atom_id res chain seq x y z
N MET A 1 0.78 -43.76 -42.56
CA MET A 1 2.05 -43.50 -41.83
C MET A 1 2.13 -42.00 -41.60
N SER A 2 2.43 -41.43 -40.43
CA SER A 2 3.16 -41.92 -39.26
C SER A 2 2.75 -41.01 -38.08
N THR A 3 2.53 -41.65 -36.93
CA THR A 3 2.28 -41.06 -35.62
C THR A 3 3.48 -40.23 -35.18
N LYS A 4 3.25 -39.01 -34.66
CA LYS A 4 4.28 -38.27 -33.93
C LYS A 4 4.10 -38.52 -32.44
N GLU A 5 4.99 -39.35 -31.89
CA GLU A 5 5.15 -39.53 -30.45
C GLU A 5 5.80 -38.29 -29.79
N PRO A 6 5.52 -38.02 -28.50
CA PRO A 6 6.11 -36.92 -27.76
C PRO A 6 7.54 -37.27 -27.26
N VAL A 7 8.45 -36.31 -27.41
CA VAL A 7 9.86 -36.41 -27.01
C VAL A 7 10.01 -36.27 -25.49
N GLN A 8 10.69 -37.24 -24.89
CA GLN A 8 11.18 -37.25 -23.51
C GLN A 8 12.53 -36.53 -23.39
N LYS A 9 12.77 -35.80 -22.28
CA LYS A 9 14.06 -35.45 -21.63
C LYS A 9 13.79 -34.33 -20.61
N THR A 10 14.33 -34.24 -19.40
CA THR A 10 15.19 -35.06 -18.53
C THR A 10 15.03 -34.45 -17.14
N ASP A 11 14.86 -35.27 -16.11
CA ASP A 11 14.74 -34.84 -14.73
C ASP A 11 16.11 -34.35 -14.21
N HIS A 12 16.22 -33.04 -13.95
CA HIS A 12 17.34 -32.49 -13.19
C HIS A 12 17.01 -32.59 -11.70
N ALA A 13 17.59 -33.59 -11.06
CA ALA A 13 17.64 -33.74 -9.62
C ALA A 13 18.33 -32.52 -9.00
N SER A 14 17.56 -31.65 -8.35
CA SER A 14 18.08 -30.74 -7.33
C SER A 14 17.78 -31.36 -5.98
N SER A 15 18.84 -31.88 -5.38
CA SER A 15 18.94 -32.30 -3.99
C SER A 15 18.70 -31.09 -3.08
N ASP A 16 17.43 -30.78 -2.78
CA ASP A 16 17.08 -29.97 -1.62
C ASP A 16 17.13 -30.88 -0.41
N SER A 17 18.27 -30.80 0.28
CA SER A 17 18.56 -31.46 1.55
C SER A 17 17.46 -31.17 2.57
N GLU A 18 16.68 -32.21 2.86
CA GLU A 18 15.70 -32.26 3.93
C GLU A 18 16.42 -32.01 5.27
N SER A 19 16.19 -30.82 5.85
CA SER A 19 16.42 -30.60 7.27
C SER A 19 15.28 -31.28 8.05
N GLU A 20 15.45 -32.58 8.25
CA GLU A 20 14.73 -33.44 9.17
C GLU A 20 15.03 -33.03 10.62
N GLU A 21 14.38 -31.96 11.11
CA GLU A 21 14.22 -31.73 12.56
C GLU A 21 13.08 -30.73 12.80
N GLY A 22 11.85 -31.24 12.82
CA GLY A 22 10.67 -30.42 13.10
C GLY A 22 9.32 -31.13 12.98
N ILE A 23 9.24 -32.46 13.16
CA ILE A 23 7.95 -33.15 13.21
C ILE A 23 7.31 -32.86 14.57
N LYS A 24 6.31 -31.97 14.57
CA LYS A 24 5.00 -32.04 15.26
C LYS A 24 4.50 -30.62 15.53
N ASN A 25 3.62 -30.14 14.64
CA ASN A 25 2.36 -29.44 14.98
C ASN A 25 1.70 -29.03 13.66
N LYS A 26 1.03 -30.00 13.01
CA LYS A 26 0.04 -29.71 11.97
C LYS A 26 -1.28 -29.37 12.66
N THR A 27 -1.28 -28.33 13.49
CA THR A 27 -2.47 -27.85 14.20
C THR A 27 -3.04 -26.66 13.44
N HIS A 28 -4.36 -26.63 13.32
CA HIS A 28 -5.14 -25.81 12.38
C HIS A 28 -4.50 -24.50 11.94
N ARG A 29 -4.20 -24.38 10.64
CA ARG A 29 -3.81 -23.12 9.98
C ARG A 29 -4.96 -22.10 9.91
N TYR A 30 -6.05 -22.37 10.62
CA TYR A 30 -7.27 -21.59 10.70
C TYR A 30 -7.65 -21.44 12.18
N ASN A 31 -8.19 -20.27 12.55
CA ASN A 31 -8.61 -19.93 13.92
C ASN A 31 -7.48 -19.93 14.96
N LEU A 32 -6.35 -19.31 14.62
CA LEU A 32 -5.24 -19.15 15.57
C LEU A 32 -5.60 -18.21 16.71
N THR A 33 -5.15 -18.55 17.92
CA THR A 33 -5.25 -17.64 19.06
C THR A 33 -4.31 -16.44 18.87
N PRO A 34 -4.58 -15.28 19.50
CA PRO A 34 -3.69 -14.11 19.41
C PRO A 34 -2.24 -14.42 19.79
N VAL A 35 -2.03 -15.34 20.74
CA VAL A 35 -0.71 -15.79 21.20
C VAL A 35 0.00 -16.61 20.12
N GLU A 36 -0.72 -17.51 19.44
CA GLU A 36 -0.15 -18.30 18.33
C GLU A 36 0.24 -17.42 17.14
N ILE A 37 -0.54 -16.38 16.83
CA ILE A 37 -0.21 -15.41 15.78
C ILE A 37 1.12 -14.71 16.09
N GLN A 38 1.29 -14.25 17.35
CA GLN A 38 2.52 -13.62 17.79
C GLN A 38 3.72 -14.58 17.71
N ARG A 39 3.54 -15.84 18.15
CA ARG A 39 4.57 -16.88 18.04
C ARG A 39 5.01 -17.09 16.60
N LEU A 40 4.08 -17.20 15.66
CA LEU A 40 4.40 -17.36 14.23
C LEU A 40 5.15 -16.15 13.65
N GLN A 41 4.77 -14.94 14.06
CA GLN A 41 5.48 -13.72 13.67
C GLN A 41 6.91 -13.70 14.22
N LEU A 42 7.11 -14.10 15.48
CA LEU A 42 8.44 -14.22 16.09
C LEU A 42 9.29 -15.29 15.41
N GLU A 43 8.76 -16.49 15.18
CA GLU A 43 9.47 -17.54 14.45
C GLU A 43 9.90 -17.08 13.05
N LYS A 44 9.06 -16.30 12.36
CA LYS A 44 9.39 -15.72 11.06
C LYS A 44 10.52 -14.69 11.14
N LEU A 45 10.55 -13.85 12.18
CA LEU A 45 11.60 -12.85 12.38
C LEU A 45 12.93 -13.51 12.79
N LEU A 46 12.89 -14.48 13.71
CA LEU A 46 14.08 -15.17 14.23
C LEU A 46 14.80 -16.03 13.18
N ARG A 47 14.10 -16.54 12.16
CA ARG A 47 14.73 -17.23 11.01
C ARG A 47 15.79 -16.39 10.28
N LYS A 48 15.72 -15.06 10.37
CA LYS A 48 16.66 -14.13 9.72
C LYS A 48 17.06 -13.02 10.69
N ALA A 49 17.67 -13.40 11.81
CA ALA A 49 18.07 -12.49 12.88
C ALA A 49 19.09 -11.42 12.42
N ASP A 50 19.92 -11.70 11.41
CA ASP A 50 20.93 -10.75 10.92
C ASP A 50 20.34 -9.57 10.14
N LYS A 51 19.08 -9.67 9.69
CA LYS A 51 18.45 -8.62 8.88
C LYS A 51 17.78 -7.59 9.80
N PRO A 52 18.08 -6.28 9.67
CA PRO A 52 17.39 -5.26 10.43
C PRO A 52 15.90 -5.25 10.08
N VAL A 53 15.05 -5.22 11.11
CA VAL A 53 13.60 -5.13 10.97
C VAL A 53 13.22 -3.69 10.63
N ASN A 54 12.50 -3.49 9.53
CA ASN A 54 11.95 -2.18 9.18
C ASN A 54 10.70 -1.92 10.04
N ILE A 55 10.83 -1.00 11.00
CA ILE A 55 9.70 -0.46 11.75
C ILE A 55 9.17 0.71 10.92
N PRO A 56 7.90 0.67 10.47
CA PRO A 56 7.36 1.76 9.69
C PRO A 56 7.35 3.04 10.53
N GLU A 57 7.91 4.11 9.99
CA GLU A 57 7.78 5.43 10.57
C GLU A 57 6.31 5.86 10.55
N MET A 58 5.94 6.78 11.45
CA MET A 58 4.59 7.30 11.52
C MET A 58 4.20 7.87 10.16
N VAL A 59 3.09 7.37 9.61
CA VAL A 59 2.60 7.82 8.30
C VAL A 59 2.29 9.32 8.38
N ASP A 60 2.93 10.09 7.49
CA ASP A 60 2.65 11.51 7.37
C ASP A 60 1.16 11.76 7.16
N LYS A 61 0.66 12.84 7.79
CA LYS A 61 -0.71 13.30 7.55
C LYS A 61 -0.91 13.54 6.05
N PRO A 62 -2.10 13.24 5.49
CA PRO A 62 -2.35 13.46 4.07
C PRO A 62 -2.25 14.96 3.76
N LYS A 63 -1.16 15.36 3.10
CA LYS A 63 -0.93 16.74 2.65
C LYS A 63 -1.37 16.88 1.20
N LEU A 64 -2.06 17.97 0.89
CA LEU A 64 -2.34 18.34 -0.49
C LEU A 64 -1.09 18.90 -1.14
N LYS A 65 -0.90 18.57 -2.43
CA LYS A 65 0.15 19.20 -3.23
C LYS A 65 -0.12 20.71 -3.35
N PRO A 66 0.91 21.55 -3.25
CA PRO A 66 0.72 22.99 -3.40
C PRO A 66 0.16 23.31 -4.80
N PRO A 67 -0.60 24.42 -4.93
CA PRO A 67 -1.03 24.91 -6.24
C PRO A 67 0.19 25.24 -7.11
N LYS A 68 0.02 25.18 -8.43
CA LYS A 68 1.07 25.59 -9.37
C LYS A 68 1.11 27.10 -9.46
N ASP A 69 2.31 27.69 -9.49
CA ASP A 69 2.49 29.14 -9.58
C ASP A 69 2.00 29.72 -10.91
N ILE A 70 2.23 29.00 -12.02
CA ILE A 70 1.86 29.44 -13.37
C ILE A 70 1.03 28.35 -14.05
N VAL A 71 -0.19 28.73 -14.45
CA VAL A 71 -1.05 27.92 -15.32
C VAL A 71 -0.86 28.40 -16.76
N ARG A 72 -0.35 27.53 -17.63
CA ARG A 72 -0.01 27.87 -19.02
C ARG A 72 -1.22 27.83 -19.96
N ASN A 73 -2.33 27.24 -19.52
CA ASN A 73 -3.48 26.89 -20.37
C ASN A 73 -4.72 27.71 -20.01
N VAL A 74 -4.54 28.98 -19.64
CA VAL A 74 -5.67 29.86 -19.26
C VAL A 74 -6.34 30.37 -20.53
N GLN A 75 -7.60 29.99 -20.73
CA GLN A 75 -8.44 30.52 -21.80
C GLN A 75 -8.82 31.97 -21.47
N GLY A 76 -8.98 32.83 -22.49
CA GLY A 76 -9.33 34.23 -22.29
C GLY A 76 -10.64 34.42 -21.52
N SER A 77 -10.76 35.53 -20.77
CA SER A 77 -11.88 35.77 -19.85
C SER A 77 -13.26 35.82 -20.51
N SER A 78 -13.32 36.15 -21.80
CA SER A 78 -14.56 36.20 -22.59
C SER A 78 -14.77 34.96 -23.47
N ALA A 79 -13.86 33.98 -23.42
CA ALA A 79 -13.96 32.79 -24.24
C ALA A 79 -15.01 31.81 -23.65
N GLY A 80 -15.81 31.18 -24.51
CA GLY A 80 -16.91 30.30 -24.10
C GLY A 80 -16.48 29.01 -23.42
N ALA A 81 -17.42 28.29 -22.80
CA ALA A 81 -17.13 27.03 -22.12
C ALA A 81 -16.70 25.93 -23.12
N GLY A 82 -15.47 25.44 -22.98
CA GLY A 82 -14.98 24.28 -23.73
C GLY A 82 -15.48 22.96 -23.15
N SER A 83 -15.42 21.88 -23.92
CA SER A 83 -15.84 20.53 -23.48
C SER A 83 -15.05 19.98 -22.28
N GLY A 84 -13.82 20.43 -22.09
CA GLY A 84 -12.96 20.05 -20.97
C GLY A 84 -13.18 20.84 -19.68
N GLU A 85 -13.88 21.98 -19.74
CA GLU A 85 -13.99 22.92 -18.62
C GLU A 85 -14.72 22.30 -17.42
N PHE A 86 -15.71 21.44 -17.69
CA PHE A 86 -16.41 20.68 -16.66
C PHE A 86 -15.45 19.79 -15.86
N HIS A 87 -14.51 19.12 -16.53
CA HIS A 87 -13.56 18.23 -15.86
C HIS A 87 -12.52 19.01 -15.07
N VAL A 88 -12.09 20.18 -15.56
CA VAL A 88 -11.22 21.12 -14.83
C VAL A 88 -11.90 21.56 -13.54
N TYR A 89 -13.15 22.04 -13.63
CA TYR A 89 -13.95 22.41 -12.47
C TYR A 89 -14.10 21.25 -11.47
N ARG A 90 -14.48 20.06 -11.94
CA ARG A 90 -14.64 18.87 -11.08
C ARG A 90 -13.35 18.53 -10.32
N ALA A 91 -12.20 18.62 -10.98
CA ALA A 91 -10.90 18.38 -10.36
C ALA A 91 -10.55 19.47 -9.33
N HIS A 92 -10.77 20.74 -9.68
CA HIS A 92 -10.52 21.87 -8.77
C HIS A 92 -11.44 21.83 -7.55
N ARG A 93 -12.73 21.57 -7.74
CA ARG A 93 -13.71 21.42 -6.65
C ARG A 93 -13.31 20.30 -5.68
N ARG A 94 -12.90 19.14 -6.21
CA ARG A 94 -12.43 18.03 -5.36
C ARG A 94 -11.19 18.43 -4.56
N ARG A 95 -10.21 19.09 -5.19
CA ARG A 95 -8.99 19.57 -4.52
C ARG A 95 -9.34 20.56 -3.40
N GLU A 96 -10.19 21.55 -3.68
CA GLU A 96 -10.58 22.56 -2.69
C GLU A 96 -11.36 21.97 -1.52
N TYR A 97 -12.28 21.03 -1.78
CA TYR A 97 -13.02 20.37 -0.70
C TYR A 97 -12.10 19.56 0.22
N THR A 98 -11.13 18.84 -0.35
CA THR A 98 -10.12 18.16 0.46
C THR A 98 -9.29 19.16 1.26
N ARG A 99 -8.98 20.34 0.70
CA ARG A 99 -8.19 21.39 1.37
C ARG A 99 -8.92 21.96 2.57
N LEU A 100 -10.19 22.32 2.37
CA LEU A 100 -11.06 22.81 3.43
C LEU A 100 -11.23 21.77 4.53
N LYS A 101 -11.47 20.50 4.16
CA LYS A 101 -11.59 19.41 5.12
C LYS A 101 -10.36 19.24 6.01
N ILE A 102 -9.16 19.24 5.43
CA ILE A 102 -7.90 19.12 6.19
C ILE A 102 -7.75 20.32 7.14
N MET A 103 -7.99 21.53 6.64
CA MET A 103 -7.91 22.76 7.44
C MET A 103 -8.90 22.75 8.60
N GLU A 104 -10.14 22.31 8.38
CA GLU A 104 -11.16 22.16 9.43
C GLU A 104 -10.80 21.10 10.48
N GLU A 105 -10.20 19.97 10.06
CA GLU A 105 -9.74 18.95 11.00
C GLU A 105 -8.56 19.44 11.84
N GLU A 106 -7.65 20.22 11.25
CA GLU A 106 -6.53 20.84 11.96
C GLU A 106 -7.01 21.89 12.95
N THR A 107 -7.92 22.79 12.55
CA THR A 107 -8.47 23.81 13.45
C THR A 107 -9.22 23.18 14.61
N LYS A 108 -10.05 22.15 14.36
CA LYS A 108 -10.74 21.40 15.43
C LYS A 108 -9.75 20.78 16.40
N LYS A 109 -8.70 20.11 15.91
CA LYS A 109 -7.66 19.50 16.78
C LYS A 109 -6.97 20.55 17.65
N VAL A 110 -6.60 21.69 17.08
CA VAL A 110 -5.98 22.80 17.84
C VAL A 110 -6.96 23.35 18.88
N GLN A 111 -8.23 23.54 18.52
CA GLN A 111 -9.25 23.99 19.47
C GLN A 111 -9.44 23.02 20.63
N TYR A 112 -9.57 21.71 20.35
CA TYR A 112 -9.68 20.70 21.41
C TYR A 112 -8.46 20.69 22.34
N LEU A 113 -7.24 20.84 21.78
CA LEU A 113 -6.01 20.92 22.57
C LEU A 113 -5.90 22.22 23.37
N SER A 114 -6.49 23.32 22.90
CA SER A 114 -6.45 24.61 23.61
C SER A 114 -7.43 24.69 24.78
N ILE A 115 -8.45 23.83 24.79
CA ILE A 115 -9.50 23.78 25.84
C ILE A 115 -9.09 22.83 26.97
N LEU A 116 -8.13 21.93 26.72
CA LEU A 116 -7.53 21.01 27.70
C LEU A 116 -6.30 21.64 28.36
#